data_AF-A0A3D3YV67-F1
#
_entry.id   AF-A0A3D3YV67-F1
#
_cell.length_a   1.000
_cell.length_b   1.000
_cell.length_c   1.000
_cell.angle_alpha   90.00
_cell.angle_beta   90.00
_cell.angle_gamma   90.00
#
_symmetry.space_group_name_H-M   'P 1'
#
loop_
_entity.id
_entity.type
_entity.pdbx_description
1 polymer ?
#
loop_
_entity_poly.entity_id
_entity_poly.type
_entity_poly.pdbx_seq_one_letter_code
_entity_poly.pdbx_strand_id
1 'polypeptide(L)'
;MGTWHVIALNSACEAVACEGGSKQEQWLKADLAAQCTLAFWHHPRFSSQYGVDGRSAAFWTDLYAAGADVVLNGHSHQYERFALQTPTGAADDSHGIREFIVGTGGKDHHTNGTTRVNSQVRNYTTFGVLLLTLRPGEYDWKFVPEAGATFTDIGSTLCQ
;
A
#
# COMPACT_ATOMS: atom_id res chain seq x y z
N MET A 1 5.96 -11.80 -10.39
CA MET A 1 6.92 -12.58 -9.57
C MET A 1 6.29 -13.92 -9.21
N GLY A 2 6.76 -15.04 -9.78
CA GLY A 2 6.00 -16.29 -9.67
C GLY A 2 4.58 -16.11 -10.24
N THR A 3 3.56 -16.50 -9.49
CA THR A 3 2.14 -16.34 -9.83
C THR A 3 1.56 -14.95 -9.51
N TRP A 4 2.37 -14.04 -8.98
CA TRP A 4 1.93 -12.69 -8.63
C TRP A 4 2.19 -11.70 -9.77
N HIS A 5 1.22 -10.83 -10.01
CA HIS A 5 1.42 -9.64 -10.80
C HIS A 5 1.94 -8.51 -9.89
N VAL A 6 3.08 -7.92 -10.25
CA VAL A 6 3.75 -6.91 -9.41
C VAL A 6 3.99 -5.67 -10.24
N ILE A 7 3.39 -4.55 -9.81
CA ILE A 7 3.30 -3.32 -10.58
C ILE A 7 4.02 -2.20 -9.83
N ALA A 8 4.93 -1.50 -10.52
CA ALA A 8 5.62 -0.33 -10.00
C ALA A 8 5.05 0.92 -10.67
N LEU A 9 4.52 1.86 -9.89
CA LEU A 9 3.96 3.13 -10.38
C LEU A 9 4.77 4.32 -9.87
N ASN A 10 4.69 5.41 -10.60
CA ASN A 10 5.28 6.69 -10.25
C ASN A 10 4.21 7.65 -9.70
N SER A 11 4.46 8.16 -8.49
CA SER A 11 3.59 9.11 -7.80
C SER A 11 4.17 10.53 -7.71
N ALA A 12 5.22 10.84 -8.46
CA ALA A 12 5.74 12.20 -8.68
C ALA A 12 5.00 12.82 -9.87
N CYS A 13 3.72 13.16 -9.64
CA CYS A 13 2.75 13.46 -10.68
C CYS A 13 3.07 14.74 -11.48
N GLU A 14 3.94 15.60 -10.96
CA GLU A 14 4.53 16.73 -11.65
C GLU A 14 5.48 16.32 -12.80
N ALA A 15 6.07 15.13 -12.73
CA ALA A 15 6.99 14.59 -13.74
C ALA A 15 6.33 13.50 -14.60
N VAL A 16 5.52 12.64 -13.99
CA VAL A 16 4.76 11.59 -14.68
C VAL A 16 3.31 11.66 -14.24
N ALA A 17 2.45 12.17 -15.12
CA ALA A 17 1.02 12.30 -14.89
C ALA A 17 0.38 11.04 -14.28
N CYS A 18 -0.52 11.24 -13.32
CA CYS A 18 -1.15 10.20 -12.51
C CYS A 18 -2.68 10.19 -12.63
N GLU A 19 -3.25 11.25 -13.19
CA GLU A 19 -4.68 11.42 -13.36
C GLU A 19 -5.27 10.39 -14.34
N GLY A 20 -6.59 10.20 -14.25
CA GLY A 20 -7.32 9.34 -15.17
C GLY A 20 -7.14 9.82 -16.61
N GLY A 21 -6.81 8.89 -17.52
CA GLY A 21 -6.47 9.20 -18.90
C GLY A 21 -5.03 9.65 -19.13
N SER A 22 -4.18 9.72 -18.10
CA SER A 22 -2.73 9.86 -18.29
C SER A 22 -2.14 8.63 -18.99
N LYS A 23 -0.96 8.76 -19.60
CA LYS A 23 -0.28 7.61 -20.24
C LYS A 23 0.04 6.49 -19.26
N GLN A 24 0.41 6.84 -18.03
CA GLN A 24 0.71 5.89 -16.98
C GLN A 24 -0.55 5.17 -16.49
N GLU A 25 -1.66 5.88 -16.30
CA GLU A 25 -2.93 5.25 -15.91
C GLU A 25 -3.50 4.35 -17.02
N GLN A 26 -3.43 4.79 -18.28
CA GLN A 26 -3.86 3.94 -19.42
C GLN A 26 -2.99 2.69 -19.56
N TRP A 27 -1.68 2.82 -19.31
CA TRP A 27 -0.77 1.67 -19.27
C TRP A 27 -1.16 0.70 -18.15
N LEU A 28 -1.41 1.22 -16.94
CA LEU A 28 -1.88 0.41 -15.80
C LEU A 28 -3.15 -0.36 -16.17
N LYS A 29 -4.17 0.32 -16.71
CA LYS A 29 -5.42 -0.34 -17.15
C LYS A 29 -5.21 -1.48 -18.14
N ALA A 30 -4.26 -1.31 -19.07
CA ALA A 30 -3.95 -2.33 -20.07
C ALA A 30 -3.12 -3.50 -19.51
N ASP A 31 -2.36 -3.25 -18.44
CA ASP A 31 -1.47 -4.22 -17.78
C ASP A 31 -2.23 -5.12 -16.78
N LEU A 32 -3.29 -4.61 -16.16
CA LEU A 32 -4.07 -5.34 -15.16
C LEU A 32 -4.69 -6.65 -15.70
N ALA A 33 -4.61 -7.70 -14.88
CA ALA A 33 -5.08 -9.05 -15.20
C ALA A 33 -5.64 -9.74 -13.96
N ALA A 34 -6.47 -10.78 -14.15
CA ALA A 34 -7.05 -11.58 -13.07
C ALA A 34 -6.01 -12.52 -12.42
N GLN A 35 -5.20 -11.97 -11.52
CA GLN A 35 -4.17 -12.65 -10.73
C GLN A 35 -3.96 -11.89 -9.41
N CYS A 36 -3.38 -12.54 -8.39
CA CYS A 36 -2.91 -11.86 -7.20
C CYS A 36 -2.02 -10.67 -7.59
N THR A 37 -2.39 -9.47 -7.18
CA THR A 37 -1.76 -8.23 -7.63
C THR A 37 -1.26 -7.40 -6.45
N LEU A 38 0.03 -7.05 -6.52
CA LEU A 38 0.67 -6.09 -5.63
C LEU A 38 1.13 -4.89 -6.46
N ALA A 39 0.71 -3.69 -6.06
CA ALA A 39 1.20 -2.45 -6.64
C ALA A 39 2.00 -1.64 -5.61
N PHE A 40 3.01 -0.90 -6.06
CA PHE A 40 3.78 -0.04 -5.17
C PHE A 40 4.22 1.27 -5.83
N TRP A 41 4.28 2.33 -5.02
CA TRP A 41 4.77 3.65 -5.39
C TRP A 41 5.13 4.45 -4.12
N HIS A 42 5.57 5.71 -4.25
CA HIS A 42 6.11 6.45 -3.10
C HIS A 42 5.03 7.05 -2.19
N HIS A 43 4.14 7.91 -2.71
CA HIS A 43 3.17 8.69 -1.93
C HIS A 43 1.89 7.89 -1.63
N PRO A 44 1.54 7.62 -0.34
CA PRO A 44 0.37 6.83 0.02
C PRO A 44 -0.94 7.53 -0.32
N ARG A 45 -1.98 6.73 -0.55
CA ARG A 45 -3.34 7.24 -0.75
C ARG A 45 -3.99 7.54 0.59
N PHE A 46 -3.84 6.65 1.56
CA PHE A 46 -4.36 6.80 2.91
C PHE A 46 -3.20 6.80 3.91
N SER A 47 -3.16 7.79 4.79
CA SER A 47 -2.12 7.92 5.82
C SER A 47 -2.68 8.61 7.05
N SER A 48 -2.38 8.09 8.24
CA SER A 48 -2.66 8.83 9.49
C SER A 48 -1.81 10.08 9.63
N GLN A 49 -0.68 10.18 8.91
CA GLN A 49 0.17 11.35 8.91
C GLN A 49 -0.33 12.45 7.97
N TYR A 50 -0.71 12.11 6.73
CA TYR A 50 -1.03 13.09 5.68
C TYR A 50 -2.49 13.09 5.22
N GLY A 51 -3.33 12.22 5.78
CA GLY A 51 -4.74 12.16 5.40
C GLY A 51 -4.97 11.33 4.14
N VAL A 52 -5.64 11.93 3.17
CA VAL A 52 -6.15 11.26 1.95
C VAL A 52 -5.59 12.00 0.74
N ASP A 53 -4.67 11.37 0.00
CA ASP A 53 -3.97 12.02 -1.11
C ASP A 53 -4.67 11.74 -2.45
N GLY A 54 -5.09 12.79 -3.16
CA GLY A 54 -5.80 12.65 -4.44
C GLY A 54 -4.92 12.19 -5.61
N ARG A 55 -3.59 12.27 -5.51
CA ARG A 55 -2.65 12.04 -6.62
C ARG A 55 -2.79 10.66 -7.26
N SER A 56 -3.03 9.63 -6.45
CA SER A 56 -3.12 8.23 -6.88
C SER A 56 -4.56 7.70 -6.92
N ALA A 57 -5.57 8.56 -6.90
CA ALA A 57 -6.98 8.15 -6.85
C ALA A 57 -7.42 7.34 -8.09
N ALA A 58 -6.89 7.68 -9.28
CA ALA A 58 -7.18 6.92 -10.50
C ALA A 58 -6.57 5.51 -10.42
N PHE A 59 -5.30 5.39 -10.01
CA PHE A 59 -4.65 4.09 -9.82
C PHE A 59 -5.43 3.20 -8.84
N TRP A 60 -5.87 3.74 -7.71
CA TRP A 60 -6.69 3.01 -6.74
C TRP A 60 -8.01 2.52 -7.33
N THR A 61 -8.66 3.33 -8.16
CA THR A 61 -9.91 2.95 -8.82
C THR A 61 -9.70 1.78 -9.76
N ASP A 62 -8.63 1.81 -10.57
CA ASP A 62 -8.34 0.76 -11.54
C ASP A 62 -7.87 -0.53 -10.87
N LEU A 63 -6.98 -0.42 -9.88
CA LEU A 63 -6.51 -1.53 -9.06
C LEU A 63 -7.67 -2.23 -8.35
N TYR A 64 -8.59 -1.46 -7.78
CA TYR A 64 -9.75 -2.01 -7.09
C TYR A 64 -10.69 -2.71 -8.07
N ALA A 65 -10.96 -2.10 -9.22
CA ALA A 65 -11.80 -2.70 -10.26
C ALA A 65 -11.22 -4.00 -10.83
N ALA A 66 -9.88 -4.16 -10.78
CA ALA A 66 -9.19 -5.37 -11.20
C ALA A 66 -8.98 -6.41 -10.08
N GLY A 67 -9.42 -6.14 -8.85
CA GLY A 67 -9.24 -7.05 -7.72
C GLY A 67 -7.82 -7.10 -7.17
N ALA A 68 -7.10 -5.98 -7.16
CA ALA A 68 -5.76 -5.94 -6.56
C ALA A 68 -5.80 -6.16 -5.04
N ASP A 69 -4.76 -6.77 -4.49
CA ASP A 69 -4.76 -7.23 -3.11
C ASP A 69 -4.00 -6.29 -2.18
N VAL A 70 -2.84 -5.80 -2.63
CA VAL A 70 -1.89 -5.07 -1.80
C VAL A 70 -1.36 -3.83 -2.50
N VAL A 71 -1.33 -2.72 -1.77
CA VAL A 71 -0.62 -1.49 -2.13
C VAL A 71 0.46 -1.21 -1.10
N LEU A 72 1.68 -0.98 -1.57
CA LEU A 72 2.82 -0.61 -0.73
C LEU A 72 3.26 0.83 -1.00
N ASN A 73 3.44 1.58 0.07
CA ASN A 73 3.91 2.94 0.02
C ASN A 73 5.01 3.24 1.05
N GLY A 74 5.70 4.36 0.82
CA GLY A 74 6.61 4.96 1.78
C GLY A 74 6.14 6.37 2.12
N HIS A 75 7.03 7.35 1.90
CA HIS A 75 6.80 8.78 2.08
C HIS A 75 6.51 9.24 3.51
N SER A 76 5.47 8.71 4.15
CA SER A 76 5.25 8.91 5.58
C SER A 76 6.22 8.02 6.36
N HIS A 77 7.08 8.61 7.19
CA HIS A 77 8.12 7.88 7.90
C HIS A 77 7.60 7.17 9.17
N GLN A 78 6.64 6.28 8.97
CA GLN A 78 6.10 5.39 9.99
C GLN A 78 5.72 4.05 9.36
N TYR A 79 5.43 3.07 10.20
CA TYR A 79 4.69 1.89 9.79
C TYR A 79 3.19 2.14 9.98
N GLU A 80 2.38 1.79 8.99
CA GLU A 80 0.92 1.78 9.11
C GLU A 80 0.33 0.69 8.22
N ARG A 81 -0.59 -0.12 8.76
CA ARG A 81 -1.38 -1.10 8.00
C ARG A 81 -2.86 -0.79 8.11
N PHE A 82 -3.54 -0.80 6.97
CA PHE A 82 -4.98 -0.62 6.88
C PHE A 82 -5.73 -1.96 6.78
N ALA A 83 -7.01 -1.96 7.15
CA ALA A 83 -7.97 -2.99 6.75
C ALA A 83 -8.21 -2.92 5.23
N LEU A 84 -8.90 -3.94 4.69
CA LEU A 84 -9.32 -3.92 3.29
C LEU A 84 -10.31 -2.79 3.07
N GLN A 85 -10.05 -1.95 2.08
CA GLN A 85 -10.85 -0.75 1.85
C GLN A 85 -10.96 -0.38 0.36
N THR A 86 -12.03 0.35 0.06
CA THR A 86 -12.34 0.89 -1.26
C THR A 86 -11.45 2.10 -1.61
N PRO A 87 -11.47 2.58 -2.88
CA PRO A 87 -10.73 3.79 -3.29
C PRO A 87 -11.10 5.08 -2.53
N THR A 88 -12.24 5.08 -1.83
CA THR A 88 -12.71 6.19 -0.99
C THR A 88 -12.41 5.98 0.50
N GLY A 89 -11.86 4.83 0.89
CA GLY A 89 -11.53 4.50 2.28
C GLY A 89 -12.71 3.97 3.10
N ALA A 90 -13.76 3.47 2.44
CA ALA A 90 -14.79 2.68 3.12
C ALA A 90 -14.29 1.25 3.30
N ALA A 91 -14.65 0.57 4.40
CA ALA A 91 -14.29 -0.83 4.59
C ALA A 91 -14.99 -1.71 3.53
N ASP A 92 -14.25 -2.65 2.95
CA ASP A 92 -14.78 -3.71 2.10
C ASP A 92 -13.94 -4.97 2.28
N ASP A 93 -14.44 -5.90 3.09
CA ASP A 93 -13.73 -7.15 3.41
C ASP A 93 -13.74 -8.16 2.26
N SER A 94 -14.54 -7.91 1.21
CA SER A 94 -14.69 -8.81 0.06
C SER A 94 -13.85 -8.39 -1.14
N HIS A 95 -13.72 -7.08 -1.39
CA HIS A 95 -13.04 -6.55 -2.56
C HIS A 95 -12.00 -5.45 -2.26
N GLY A 96 -11.83 -5.08 -1.00
CA GLY A 96 -10.93 -3.99 -0.60
C GLY A 96 -9.45 -4.31 -0.77
N ILE A 97 -8.67 -3.29 -1.09
CA ILE A 97 -7.21 -3.39 -1.18
C ILE A 97 -6.61 -3.14 0.22
N ARG A 98 -5.58 -3.90 0.60
CA ARG A 98 -4.78 -3.61 1.80
C ARG A 98 -3.65 -2.62 1.48
N GLU A 99 -3.63 -1.46 2.14
CA GLU A 99 -2.50 -0.54 2.08
C GLU A 99 -1.54 -0.77 3.25
N PHE A 100 -0.25 -0.79 2.95
CA PHE A 100 0.83 -0.67 3.92
C PHE A 100 1.66 0.58 3.62
N ILE A 101 1.87 1.39 4.65
CA ILE A 101 2.94 2.39 4.68
C ILE A 101 4.13 1.76 5.41
N VAL A 102 5.26 1.72 4.72
CA VAL A 102 6.53 1.19 5.23
C VAL A 102 7.63 2.23 4.98
N GLY A 103 7.43 3.47 5.47
CA GLY A 103 8.43 4.53 5.38
C GLY A 103 9.52 4.46 6.47
N THR A 104 9.72 3.29 7.05
CA THR A 104 10.58 3.02 8.21
C THR A 104 12.05 2.77 7.86
N GLY A 105 12.51 3.35 6.75
CA GLY A 105 13.81 3.02 6.15
C GLY A 105 15.04 3.66 6.81
N GLY A 106 14.88 4.54 7.81
CA GLY A 106 16.01 5.04 8.62
C GLY A 106 16.34 6.53 8.53
N LYS A 107 15.52 7.37 7.86
CA LYS A 107 15.79 8.82 7.78
C LYS A 107 15.49 9.55 9.10
N ASP A 108 14.22 9.52 9.49
CA ASP A 108 13.64 10.07 10.71
C ASP A 108 12.28 9.38 10.91
N HIS A 109 11.59 9.64 12.02
CA HIS A 109 10.19 9.25 12.18
C HIS A 109 9.32 10.50 12.19
N HIS A 110 8.19 10.43 11.47
CA HIS A 110 7.15 11.42 11.65
C HIS A 110 6.46 11.23 13.00
N THR A 111 5.85 12.29 13.53
CA THR A 111 5.05 12.22 14.76
C THR A 111 3.68 11.59 14.50
N ASN A 112 2.95 11.24 15.55
CA ASN A 112 1.56 10.80 15.39
C ASN A 112 0.71 11.87 14.69
N GLY A 113 0.02 11.49 13.61
CA GLY A 113 -1.07 12.28 13.03
C GLY A 113 -2.45 11.78 13.46
N THR A 114 -3.50 12.31 12.82
CA THR A 114 -4.89 11.89 13.08
C THR A 114 -5.13 10.48 12.55
N THR A 115 -5.54 9.57 13.42
CA THR A 115 -5.90 8.20 13.06
C THR A 115 -6.92 8.17 11.92
N ARG A 116 -6.56 7.57 10.79
CA ARG A 116 -7.50 7.32 9.68
C ARG A 116 -8.45 6.18 10.03
N VAL A 117 -9.63 6.24 9.43
CA VAL A 117 -10.53 5.09 9.35
C VAL A 117 -9.79 3.90 8.75
N ASN A 118 -10.15 2.69 9.20
CA ASN A 118 -9.53 1.42 8.81
C ASN A 118 -8.03 1.26 9.14
N SER A 119 -7.37 2.24 9.76
CA SER A 119 -6.01 2.05 10.28
C SER A 119 -6.02 1.03 11.41
N GLN A 120 -5.33 -0.10 11.23
CA GLN A 120 -5.34 -1.23 12.16
C GLN A 120 -4.10 -1.26 13.06
N VAL A 121 -2.92 -1.01 12.50
CA VAL A 121 -1.64 -1.05 13.22
C VAL A 121 -0.80 0.13 12.80
N ARG A 122 -0.14 0.78 13.76
CA ARG A 122 0.79 1.90 13.54
C ARG A 122 1.99 1.80 14.46
N ASN A 123 3.15 2.23 13.96
CA ASN A 123 4.34 2.43 14.76
C ASN A 123 5.16 3.61 14.21
N TYR A 124 5.54 4.53 15.09
CA TYR A 124 6.23 5.78 14.77
C TYR A 124 7.62 5.86 15.41
N THR A 125 8.16 4.75 15.91
CA THR A 125 9.36 4.77 16.76
C THR A 125 10.36 3.68 16.43
N THR A 126 10.09 2.83 15.45
CA THR A 126 10.93 1.69 15.09
C THR A 126 11.25 1.75 13.61
N PHE A 127 12.54 1.68 13.26
CA PHE A 127 12.94 1.41 11.88
C PHE A 127 12.86 -0.09 11.59
N GLY A 128 12.75 -0.42 10.31
CA GLY A 128 12.61 -1.80 9.88
C GLY A 128 12.05 -1.91 8.46
N VAL A 129 11.79 -3.15 8.07
CA VAL A 129 11.31 -3.48 6.72
C VAL A 129 10.10 -4.41 6.80
N LEU A 130 9.24 -4.33 5.79
CA LEU A 130 8.17 -5.30 5.60
C LEU A 130 8.69 -6.47 4.76
N LEU A 131 8.66 -7.67 5.33
CA LEU A 131 8.84 -8.90 4.59
C LEU A 131 7.46 -9.37 4.10
N LEU A 132 7.28 -9.46 2.79
CA LEU A 132 6.14 -10.12 2.18
C LEU A 132 6.55 -11.47 1.59
N THR A 133 5.80 -12.51 1.94
CA THR A 133 5.90 -13.82 1.28
C THR A 133 4.70 -13.98 0.35
N LEU A 134 4.96 -13.92 -0.95
CA LEU A 134 3.94 -13.98 -2.00
C LEU A 134 3.75 -15.44 -2.45
N ARG A 135 2.62 -16.06 -2.09
CA ARG A 135 2.25 -17.44 -2.42
C ARG A 135 1.16 -17.48 -3.50
N PRO A 136 0.95 -18.58 -4.22
CA PRO A 136 -0.22 -18.71 -5.07
C PRO A 136 -1.52 -18.52 -4.26
N GLY A 137 -2.28 -17.46 -4.54
CA GLY A 137 -3.56 -17.17 -3.89
C GLY A 137 -3.50 -16.57 -2.48
N GLU A 138 -2.33 -16.24 -1.95
CA GLU A 138 -2.18 -15.70 -0.59
C GLU A 138 -0.90 -14.86 -0.44
N TYR A 139 -0.91 -13.90 0.47
CA TYR A 139 0.29 -13.24 0.96
C TYR A 139 0.39 -13.30 2.48
N ASP A 140 1.60 -13.54 2.98
CA ASP A 140 1.97 -13.34 4.38
C ASP A 140 2.74 -12.02 4.51
N TRP A 141 2.57 -11.31 5.63
CA TRP A 141 3.42 -10.19 6.00
C TRP A 141 4.06 -10.38 7.37
N LYS A 142 5.27 -9.84 7.50
CA LYS A 142 5.96 -9.65 8.78
C LYS A 142 6.75 -8.35 8.75
N PHE A 143 6.50 -7.46 9.70
CA PHE A 143 7.43 -6.36 9.96
C PHE A 143 8.66 -6.88 10.71
N VAL A 144 9.84 -6.69 10.12
CA VAL A 144 11.14 -7.04 10.68
C VAL A 144 11.81 -5.76 11.20
N PRO A 145 11.87 -5.57 12.53
CA PRO A 145 12.45 -4.35 13.10
C PRO A 145 13.98 -4.34 12.98
N GLU A 146 14.56 -3.16 13.10
CA GLU A 146 15.99 -2.98 13.34
C GLU A 146 16.46 -3.68 14.62
N ALA A 147 17.77 -3.95 14.72
CA ALA A 147 18.33 -4.67 15.85
C ALA A 147 18.05 -3.95 17.19
N GLY A 148 17.56 -4.69 18.18
CA GLY A 148 17.25 -4.17 19.51
C GLY A 148 15.83 -3.63 19.68
N ALA A 149 15.10 -3.40 18.59
CA ALA A 149 13.68 -3.04 18.65
C ALA A 149 12.78 -4.29 18.66
N THR A 150 11.57 -4.13 19.20
CA THR A 150 10.64 -5.24 19.46
C THR A 150 9.34 -5.18 18.67
N PHE A 151 9.05 -4.05 18.01
CA PHE A 151 7.82 -3.91 17.24
C PHE A 151 7.81 -4.89 16.05
N THR A 152 6.70 -5.59 15.90
CA THR A 152 6.43 -6.45 14.76
C THR A 152 4.92 -6.48 14.51
N ASP A 153 4.55 -6.75 13.27
CA ASP A 153 3.18 -6.96 12.84
C ASP A 153 3.19 -8.12 11.85
N ILE A 154 2.33 -9.11 12.06
CA ILE A 154 2.35 -10.39 11.35
C ILE A 154 0.92 -10.75 10.97
N GLY A 155 0.73 -11.28 9.77
CA GLY A 155 -0.55 -11.87 9.36
C GLY A 155 -0.47 -12.45 7.96
N SER A 156 -1.61 -12.97 7.50
CA SER A 156 -1.79 -13.43 6.13
C SER A 156 -3.17 -13.04 5.60
N THR A 157 -3.34 -13.04 4.29
CA THR A 157 -4.62 -12.77 3.63
C THR A 157 -4.63 -13.46 2.25
N LEU A 158 -5.75 -14.12 1.93
CA LEU A 158 -5.97 -14.69 0.60
C LEU A 158 -6.14 -13.57 -0.44
N CYS A 159 -5.71 -13.84 -1.66
CA CYS A 159 -6.03 -12.95 -2.77
C CYS A 159 -7.52 -13.05 -3.11
N GLN A 160 -8.03 -12.01 -3.77
CA GLN A 160 -9.40 -11.94 -4.27
C GLN A 160 -9.62 -12.77 -5.54
#